data_AF-A0A1Q4YQM9-F1
#
_entry.id   AF-A0A1Q4YQM9-F1
#
_cell.length_a   1.000
_cell.length_b   1.000
_cell.length_c   1.000
_cell.angle_alpha   90.00
_cell.angle_beta   90.00
_cell.angle_gamma   90.00
#
_symmetry.space_group_name_H-M   'P 1'
#
loop_
_entity.id
_entity.type
_entity.pdbx_description
1 polymer ?
#
loop_
_entity_poly.entity_id
_entity_poly.type
_entity_poly.pdbx_seq_one_letter_code
_entity_poly.pdbx_strand_id
1 'polypeptide(L)'
;MVAVEVDVGTVRGLADPKSFERGEEYLAAGRVRRVAVDGTSVTATVEGSYAYRVRLDVTRRGLSGRCSCPHGADGAFCKHCVATALAWLRQHGSVERVDRPRGTPLSDKRLRAFLLGRDPEWLVDQLLAAAKVDRVVRARLDVAAGADPAVAYDDRELRERLEVTIDITDYVDFDAGDRYFHHVGRALDEVARLADSGFADAATSLAEYAKELLEDATDRVEDSVGLEEEIARAEEIHRAAARLSSR
;
A
#
# COMPACT_ATOMS: atom_id res chain seq x y z
N MET A 1 -27.05 -25.55 -9.55
CA MET A 1 -25.87 -24.70 -9.25
C MET A 1 -25.71 -24.73 -7.76
N VAL A 2 -24.59 -25.27 -7.25
CA VAL A 2 -24.37 -25.38 -5.80
C VAL A 2 -24.01 -24.00 -5.27
N ALA A 3 -24.85 -23.43 -4.41
CA ALA A 3 -24.51 -22.23 -3.67
C ALA A 3 -23.35 -22.57 -2.73
N VAL A 4 -22.25 -21.81 -2.82
CA VAL A 4 -21.17 -21.93 -1.84
C VAL A 4 -21.63 -21.16 -0.61
N GLU A 5 -22.05 -21.90 0.41
CA GLU A 5 -22.39 -21.33 1.71
C GLU A 5 -21.08 -21.05 2.46
N VAL A 6 -20.89 -19.80 2.87
CA VAL A 6 -19.72 -19.40 3.67
C VAL A 6 -20.19 -19.22 5.10
N ASP A 7 -19.59 -19.98 6.01
CA ASP A 7 -19.87 -19.94 7.44
C ASP A 7 -18.59 -19.66 8.24
N VAL A 8 -18.73 -19.58 9.56
CA VAL A 8 -17.58 -19.36 10.46
C VAL A 8 -16.56 -20.50 10.35
N GLY A 9 -17.02 -21.73 10.13
CA GLY A 9 -16.15 -22.90 9.92
C GLY A 9 -15.26 -22.75 8.69
N THR A 10 -15.83 -22.25 7.59
CA THR A 10 -15.11 -21.93 6.35
C THR A 10 -14.01 -20.90 6.60
N VAL A 11 -14.32 -19.82 7.33
CA VAL A 11 -13.32 -18.78 7.66
C VAL A 11 -12.21 -19.37 8.55
N ARG A 12 -12.57 -20.23 9.50
CA ARG A 12 -11.60 -20.90 10.39
C ARG A 12 -10.68 -21.87 9.64
N GLY A 13 -11.14 -22.48 8.55
CA GLY A 13 -10.32 -23.35 7.70
C GLY A 13 -9.36 -22.61 6.77
N LEU A 14 -9.54 -21.30 6.57
CA LEU A 14 -8.70 -20.49 5.67
C LEU A 14 -7.55 -19.76 6.38
N ALA A 15 -7.69 -19.53 7.69
CA ALA A 15 -6.72 -18.82 8.50
C ALA A 15 -6.02 -19.76 9.48
N ASP A 16 -4.76 -19.46 9.83
CA ASP A 16 -4.12 -20.11 10.96
C ASP A 16 -4.84 -19.74 12.28
N PRO A 17 -4.71 -20.56 13.35
CA PRO A 17 -5.43 -20.32 14.60
C PRO A 17 -5.17 -18.94 15.23
N LYS A 18 -3.93 -18.44 15.17
CA LYS A 18 -3.54 -17.15 15.75
C LYS A 18 -4.14 -15.99 14.96
N SER A 19 -4.17 -16.07 13.63
CA SER A 19 -4.87 -15.10 12.77
C SER A 19 -6.38 -15.10 13.00
N PHE A 20 -6.98 -16.27 13.24
CA PHE A 20 -8.41 -16.36 13.50
C PHE A 20 -8.79 -15.67 14.82
N GLU A 21 -8.10 -16.01 15.91
CA GLU A 21 -8.31 -15.42 17.24
C GLU A 21 -8.17 -13.89 17.20
N ARG A 22 -7.07 -13.38 16.63
CA ARG A 22 -6.87 -11.93 16.47
C ARG A 22 -7.94 -11.28 15.58
N GLY A 23 -8.46 -12.00 14.59
CA GLY A 23 -9.57 -11.54 13.76
C GLY A 23 -10.85 -11.34 14.57
N GLU A 24 -11.15 -12.23 15.51
CA GLU A 24 -12.27 -12.10 16.44
C GLU A 24 -12.10 -10.88 17.35
N GLU A 25 -10.89 -10.69 17.89
CA GLU A 25 -10.55 -9.51 18.71
C GLU A 25 -10.75 -8.19 17.97
N TYR A 26 -10.31 -8.11 16.71
CA TYR A 26 -10.44 -6.88 15.91
C TYR A 26 -11.90 -6.55 15.60
N LEU A 27 -12.72 -7.57 15.34
CA LEU A 27 -14.15 -7.40 15.17
C LEU A 27 -14.80 -6.95 16.49
N ALA A 28 -14.46 -7.58 17.61
CA ALA A 28 -14.97 -7.22 18.93
C ALA A 28 -14.58 -5.78 19.32
N ALA A 29 -13.37 -5.34 18.96
CA ALA A 29 -12.89 -3.97 19.15
C ALA A 29 -13.49 -2.95 18.16
N GLY A 30 -14.40 -3.35 17.27
CA GLY A 30 -15.07 -2.44 16.34
C GLY A 30 -14.16 -1.84 15.27
N ARG A 31 -13.03 -2.47 14.98
CA ARG A 31 -11.99 -1.96 14.06
C ARG A 31 -12.33 -2.13 12.57
N VAL A 32 -13.41 -2.84 12.26
CA VAL A 32 -13.88 -3.03 10.88
C VAL A 32 -14.81 -1.89 10.49
N ARG A 33 -14.40 -1.08 9.50
CA ARG A 33 -15.12 0.09 9.00
C ARG A 33 -15.48 -0.09 7.52
N ARG A 34 -16.50 0.66 7.08
CA ARG A 34 -16.89 0.78 5.67
C ARG A 34 -17.07 -0.58 4.98
N VAL A 35 -17.70 -1.54 5.68
CA VAL A 35 -18.05 -2.84 5.09
C VAL A 35 -19.06 -2.58 3.97
N ALA A 36 -18.73 -3.05 2.78
CA ALA A 36 -19.58 -2.97 1.60
C ALA A 36 -19.57 -4.32 0.89
N VAL A 37 -20.76 -4.81 0.56
CA VAL A 37 -20.96 -6.05 -0.19
C VAL A 37 -21.34 -5.69 -1.62
N ASP A 38 -20.68 -6.31 -2.59
CA ASP A 38 -20.85 -6.09 -4.02
C ASP A 38 -20.87 -7.43 -4.75
N GLY A 39 -22.07 -7.95 -5.00
CA GLY A 39 -22.29 -9.25 -5.65
C GLY A 39 -21.66 -10.40 -4.87
N THR A 40 -20.50 -10.88 -5.34
CA THR A 40 -19.71 -11.94 -4.70
C THR A 40 -18.47 -11.40 -4.00
N SER A 41 -18.36 -10.10 -3.77
CA SER A 41 -17.19 -9.48 -3.15
C SER A 41 -17.60 -8.71 -1.89
N VAL A 42 -16.76 -8.78 -0.86
CA VAL A 42 -16.89 -7.99 0.36
C VAL A 42 -15.66 -7.12 0.49
N THR A 43 -15.83 -5.81 0.57
CA THR A 43 -14.74 -4.87 0.84
C THR A 43 -14.91 -4.22 2.19
N ALA A 44 -13.81 -4.00 2.90
CA ALA A 44 -13.81 -3.25 4.15
C ALA A 44 -12.49 -2.49 4.33
N THR A 45 -12.52 -1.53 5.25
CA THR A 45 -11.30 -0.93 5.81
C THR A 45 -11.17 -1.42 7.23
N VAL A 46 -10.06 -2.06 7.59
CA VAL A 46 -9.81 -2.54 8.95
C VAL A 46 -8.73 -1.68 9.59
N GLU A 47 -9.05 -1.06 10.71
CA GLU A 47 -8.14 -0.26 11.52
C GLU A 47 -7.21 -1.18 12.33
N GLY A 48 -5.95 -1.27 11.91
CA GLY A 48 -4.86 -1.87 12.70
C GLY A 48 -3.88 -0.78 13.10
N SER A 49 -2.59 -1.05 12.90
CA SER A 49 -1.57 0.02 12.92
C SER A 49 -1.87 1.10 11.86
N TYR A 50 -2.51 0.70 10.74
CA TYR A 50 -3.00 1.56 9.67
C TYR A 50 -4.39 1.11 9.22
N ALA A 51 -5.02 1.92 8.38
CA ALA A 51 -6.23 1.53 7.66
C ALA A 51 -5.88 0.56 6.51
N TYR A 52 -6.11 -0.73 6.72
CA TYR A 52 -5.88 -1.75 5.71
C TYR A 52 -7.13 -1.99 4.86
N ARG A 53 -6.96 -2.02 3.53
CA ARG A 53 -8.04 -2.36 2.61
C ARG A 53 -8.13 -3.88 2.48
N VAL A 54 -9.30 -4.42 2.79
CA VAL A 54 -9.59 -5.84 2.68
C VAL A 54 -10.60 -6.03 1.56
N ARG A 55 -10.38 -7.07 0.75
CA ARG A 55 -11.33 -7.58 -0.23
C ARG A 55 -11.44 -9.08 -0.09
N LEU A 56 -12.64 -9.57 0.15
CA LEU A 56 -12.99 -10.98 0.08
C LEU A 56 -13.76 -11.23 -1.21
N ASP A 57 -13.50 -12.33 -1.89
CA ASP A 57 -14.28 -12.76 -3.05
C ASP A 57 -14.80 -14.19 -2.81
N VAL A 58 -16.12 -14.36 -2.86
CA VAL A 58 -16.81 -15.65 -2.86
C VAL A 58 -16.69 -16.25 -4.25
N THR A 59 -15.98 -17.36 -4.35
CA THR A 59 -15.72 -18.08 -5.60
C THR A 59 -16.43 -19.43 -5.60
N ARG A 60 -16.45 -20.12 -6.74
CA ARG A 60 -16.95 -21.51 -6.81
C ARG A 60 -16.16 -22.51 -5.95
N ARG A 61 -14.96 -22.13 -5.48
CA ARG A 61 -14.08 -22.95 -4.66
C ARG A 61 -14.10 -22.58 -3.17
N GLY A 62 -14.92 -21.60 -2.77
CA GLY A 62 -14.91 -21.06 -1.40
C GLY A 62 -14.61 -19.57 -1.37
N LEU A 63 -14.31 -19.07 -0.17
CA LEU A 63 -13.95 -17.68 0.09
C LEU A 63 -12.45 -17.47 -0.17
N SER A 64 -12.10 -16.42 -0.92
CA SER A 64 -10.71 -15.95 -1.04
C SER A 64 -10.58 -14.55 -0.44
N GLY A 65 -9.41 -14.21 0.08
CA GLY A 65 -9.15 -12.93 0.74
C GLY A 65 -7.89 -12.27 0.21
N ARG A 66 -7.95 -10.95 0.02
CA ARG A 66 -6.81 -10.08 -0.26
C ARG A 66 -6.82 -8.95 0.75
N CYS A 67 -5.68 -8.68 1.37
CA CYS A 67 -5.52 -7.56 2.28
C CYS A 67 -4.27 -6.77 1.91
N SER A 68 -4.32 -5.45 2.05
CA SER A 68 -3.14 -4.59 1.87
C SER A 68 -2.17 -4.61 3.06
N CYS A 69 -2.30 -5.55 3.99
CA CYS A 69 -1.36 -5.74 5.10
C CYS A 69 -0.24 -6.73 4.70
N PRO A 70 0.92 -6.72 5.38
CA PRO A 70 2.06 -7.58 5.05
C PRO A 70 1.68 -9.05 4.86
N HIS A 71 1.11 -9.69 5.89
CA HIS A 71 0.67 -11.08 5.80
C HIS A 71 -0.35 -11.36 4.69
N GLY A 72 -1.13 -10.36 4.27
CA GLY A 72 -2.13 -10.51 3.21
C GLY A 72 -1.53 -10.35 1.81
N ALA A 73 -0.36 -9.70 1.69
CA ALA A 73 0.35 -9.53 0.43
C ALA A 73 0.90 -10.87 -0.08
N ASP A 74 1.32 -11.75 0.82
CA ASP A 74 1.80 -13.11 0.51
C ASP A 74 0.65 -14.11 0.24
N GLY A 75 -0.59 -13.62 0.16
CA GLY A 75 -1.77 -14.42 -0.11
C GLY A 75 -2.35 -15.16 1.10
N ALA A 76 -1.80 -14.95 2.32
CA ALA A 76 -2.35 -15.56 3.51
C ALA A 76 -3.69 -14.91 3.93
N PHE A 77 -4.59 -15.72 4.49
CA PHE A 77 -5.86 -15.22 5.01
C PHE A 77 -5.66 -14.59 6.40
N CYS A 78 -5.12 -13.37 6.40
CA CYS A 78 -4.74 -12.67 7.62
C CYS A 78 -5.92 -12.34 8.55
N LYS A 79 -5.61 -11.96 9.79
CA LYS A 79 -6.58 -11.45 10.79
C LYS A 79 -7.54 -10.37 10.28
N HIS A 80 -7.13 -9.49 9.36
CA HIS A 80 -8.03 -8.48 8.78
C HIS A 80 -9.05 -9.09 7.82
N CYS A 81 -8.66 -10.12 7.06
CA CYS A 81 -9.57 -10.92 6.24
C CYS A 81 -10.58 -11.66 7.13
N VAL A 82 -10.11 -12.26 8.23
CA VAL A 82 -10.98 -12.90 9.23
C VAL A 82 -11.98 -11.90 9.83
N ALA A 83 -11.50 -10.77 10.37
CA ALA A 83 -12.35 -9.75 10.98
C ALA A 83 -13.41 -9.23 9.99
N THR A 84 -13.03 -9.03 8.72
CA THR A 84 -13.95 -8.62 7.64
C THR A 84 -14.97 -9.72 7.32
N ALA A 85 -14.55 -10.98 7.24
CA ALA A 85 -15.43 -12.10 6.95
C ALA A 85 -16.45 -12.31 8.08
N LEU A 86 -16.01 -12.26 9.32
CA LEU A 86 -16.87 -12.35 10.49
C LEU A 86 -17.81 -11.14 10.61
N ALA A 87 -17.34 -9.93 10.30
CA ALA A 87 -18.20 -8.74 10.23
C ALA A 87 -19.30 -8.90 9.18
N TRP A 88 -18.95 -9.42 8.01
CA TRP A 88 -19.89 -9.71 6.94
C TRP A 88 -20.94 -10.75 7.36
N LEU A 89 -20.50 -11.88 7.93
CA LEU A 89 -21.39 -12.95 8.42
C LEU A 89 -22.32 -12.46 9.55
N ARG A 90 -21.85 -11.58 10.44
CA ARG A 90 -22.69 -10.99 11.51
C ARG A 90 -23.76 -10.04 10.97
N GLN A 91 -23.46 -9.29 9.91
CA GLN A 91 -24.38 -8.29 9.34
C GLN A 91 -25.40 -8.90 8.37
N HIS A 92 -25.04 -9.99 7.68
CA HIS A 92 -25.83 -10.55 6.58
C HIS A 92 -26.06 -12.04 6.79
N GLY A 93 -26.71 -12.44 7.91
CA GLY A 93 -27.20 -13.81 8.06
C GLY A 93 -27.90 -14.24 6.77
N SER A 94 -27.22 -15.10 6.01
CA SER A 94 -27.53 -15.56 4.64
C SER A 94 -28.43 -14.62 3.81
N VAL A 95 -27.86 -13.65 3.08
CA VAL A 95 -28.65 -12.75 2.20
C VAL A 95 -28.18 -12.75 0.74
N GLU A 96 -29.18 -12.90 -0.13
CA GLU A 96 -29.13 -12.92 -1.59
C GLU A 96 -28.68 -11.60 -2.23
N ARG A 97 -28.15 -11.74 -3.46
CA ARG A 97 -27.62 -10.71 -4.36
C ARG A 97 -28.47 -9.43 -4.43
N VAL A 98 -27.82 -8.28 -4.23
CA VAL A 98 -28.27 -6.99 -4.76
C VAL A 98 -27.18 -6.44 -5.68
N ASP A 99 -27.42 -6.53 -6.99
CA ASP A 99 -26.55 -5.96 -8.03
C ASP A 99 -26.70 -4.43 -8.04
N ARG A 100 -25.65 -3.72 -7.63
CA ARG A 100 -25.43 -2.34 -8.08
C ARG A 100 -24.16 -2.32 -8.92
N PRO A 101 -24.24 -2.06 -10.24
CA PRO A 101 -23.06 -2.07 -11.08
C PRO A 101 -22.13 -0.94 -10.63
N ARG A 102 -20.96 -1.32 -10.10
CA ARG A 102 -19.83 -0.42 -9.91
C ARG A 102 -19.39 0.02 -11.31
N GLY A 103 -19.51 1.32 -11.62
CA GLY A 103 -19.07 1.84 -12.91
C GLY A 103 -17.61 1.47 -13.16
N THR A 104 -17.33 0.80 -14.27
CA THR A 104 -15.96 0.49 -14.67
C THR A 104 -15.18 1.80 -14.81
N PRO A 105 -13.97 1.92 -14.24
CA PRO A 105 -13.10 3.07 -14.50
C PRO A 105 -12.99 3.31 -16.00
N LEU A 106 -13.01 4.59 -16.42
CA LEU A 106 -12.79 4.93 -17.82
C LEU A 106 -11.42 4.37 -18.26
N SER A 107 -11.37 3.73 -19.42
CA SER A 107 -10.08 3.30 -19.97
C SER A 107 -9.21 4.52 -20.30
N ASP A 108 -7.89 4.37 -20.16
CA ASP A 108 -6.93 5.44 -20.48
C ASP A 108 -7.10 5.99 -21.89
N LYS A 109 -7.47 5.13 -22.85
CA LYS A 109 -7.80 5.55 -24.22
C LYS A 109 -8.96 6.53 -24.26
N ARG A 110 -10.04 6.26 -23.50
CA ARG A 110 -11.21 7.14 -23.42
C ARG A 110 -10.88 8.42 -22.65
N LEU A 111 -10.14 8.30 -21.56
CA LEU A 111 -9.71 9.44 -20.76
C LEU A 111 -8.83 10.38 -21.60
N ARG A 112 -7.84 9.84 -22.32
CA ARG A 112 -6.98 10.61 -23.22
C ARG A 112 -7.77 11.34 -24.30
N ALA A 113 -8.72 10.66 -24.94
CA ALA A 113 -9.58 11.28 -25.95
C ALA A 113 -10.41 12.43 -25.38
N PHE A 114 -10.94 12.27 -24.17
CA PHE A 114 -11.65 13.33 -23.46
C PHE A 114 -10.75 14.53 -23.17
N LEU A 115 -9.55 14.29 -22.59
CA LEU A 115 -8.60 15.35 -22.24
C LEU A 115 -8.14 16.15 -23.45
N LEU A 116 -7.87 15.49 -24.58
CA LEU A 116 -7.51 16.16 -25.85
C LEU A 116 -8.61 17.07 -26.40
N GLY A 117 -9.87 16.82 -26.03
CA GLY A 117 -11.01 17.63 -26.43
C GLY A 117 -11.42 18.67 -25.38
N ARG A 118 -10.59 18.94 -24.37
CA ARG A 118 -10.80 20.02 -23.38
C ARG A 118 -10.04 21.28 -23.76
N ASP A 119 -10.49 22.38 -23.20
CA ASP A 119 -9.81 23.66 -23.32
C ASP A 119 -8.46 23.63 -22.58
N PRO A 120 -7.40 24.26 -23.13
CA PRO A 120 -6.09 24.31 -22.47
C PRO A 120 -6.12 24.91 -21.07
N GLU A 121 -6.91 25.96 -20.79
CA GLU A 121 -6.98 26.56 -19.45
C GLU A 121 -7.53 25.57 -18.43
N TRP A 122 -8.57 24.82 -18.80
CA TRP A 122 -9.10 23.78 -17.92
C TRP A 122 -8.06 22.71 -17.62
N LEU A 123 -7.26 22.28 -18.62
CA LEU A 123 -6.19 21.31 -18.41
C LEU A 123 -5.09 21.86 -17.50
N VAL A 124 -4.71 23.13 -17.67
CA VAL A 124 -3.75 23.82 -16.81
C VAL A 124 -4.24 23.85 -15.37
N ASP A 125 -5.51 24.18 -15.14
CA ASP A 125 -6.10 24.19 -13.79
C ASP A 125 -6.08 22.82 -13.13
N GLN A 126 -6.39 21.75 -13.89
CA GLN A 126 -6.31 20.38 -13.36
C GLN A 126 -4.87 19.97 -13.01
N LEU A 127 -3.89 20.33 -13.85
CA LEU A 127 -2.48 20.03 -13.60
C LEU A 127 -1.94 20.81 -12.41
N LEU A 128 -2.30 22.09 -12.27
CA LEU A 128 -1.94 22.91 -11.11
C LEU A 128 -2.60 22.40 -9.83
N ALA A 129 -3.85 21.94 -9.90
CA ALA A 129 -4.53 21.32 -8.76
C ALA A 129 -3.85 20.00 -8.35
N ALA A 130 -3.48 19.15 -9.32
CA ALA A 130 -2.73 17.93 -9.06
C ALA A 130 -1.36 18.23 -8.43
N ALA A 131 -0.64 19.22 -8.96
CA ALA A 131 0.67 19.65 -8.46
C ALA A 131 0.63 20.24 -7.04
N LYS A 132 -0.52 20.73 -6.56
CA LYS A 132 -0.66 21.17 -5.16
C LYS A 132 -0.66 19.99 -4.17
N VAL A 133 -1.04 18.80 -4.63
CA VAL A 133 -1.19 17.60 -3.81
C VAL A 133 -0.01 16.65 -4.02
N ASP A 134 0.46 16.53 -5.25
CA ASP A 134 1.49 15.59 -5.66
C ASP A 134 2.78 16.34 -6.02
N ARG A 135 3.77 16.22 -5.14
CA ARG A 135 5.09 16.88 -5.29
C ARG A 135 5.86 16.38 -6.50
N VAL A 136 5.65 15.12 -6.91
CA VAL A 136 6.28 14.55 -8.09
C VAL A 136 5.68 15.18 -9.36
N VAL A 137 4.35 15.31 -9.42
CA VAL A 137 3.69 16.05 -10.51
C VAL A 137 4.18 17.50 -10.55
N ARG A 138 4.29 18.16 -9.39
CA ARG A 138 4.80 19.53 -9.30
C ARG A 138 6.20 19.65 -9.88
N ALA A 139 7.13 18.85 -9.38
CA ALA A 139 8.51 18.86 -9.81
C ALA A 139 8.64 18.58 -11.32
N ARG A 140 7.78 17.70 -11.89
CA ARG A 140 7.82 17.38 -13.33
C ARG A 140 7.41 18.57 -14.17
N LEU A 141 6.40 19.31 -13.71
CA LEU A 141 5.94 20.53 -14.37
C LEU A 141 7.00 21.65 -14.26
N ASP A 142 7.66 21.78 -13.11
CA ASP A 142 8.73 22.76 -12.92
C ASP A 142 9.92 22.47 -13.85
N VAL A 143 10.37 21.20 -13.94
CA VAL A 143 11.41 20.79 -14.92
C VAL A 143 10.98 21.01 -16.35
N ALA A 144 9.74 20.64 -16.72
CA ALA A 144 9.21 20.90 -18.05
C ALA A 144 9.12 22.40 -18.38
N ALA A 145 8.99 23.25 -17.37
CA ALA A 145 9.04 24.71 -17.48
C ALA A 145 10.47 25.29 -17.45
N GLY A 146 11.50 24.45 -17.35
CA GLY A 146 12.92 24.84 -17.40
C GLY A 146 13.62 24.96 -16.05
N ALA A 147 13.01 24.50 -14.95
CA ALA A 147 13.72 24.38 -13.68
C ALA A 147 14.81 23.30 -13.77
N ASP A 148 15.89 23.49 -13.01
CA ASP A 148 16.95 22.49 -12.87
C ASP A 148 16.39 21.24 -12.13
N PRO A 149 16.45 20.04 -12.74
CA PRO A 149 16.00 18.80 -12.12
C PRO A 149 16.60 18.52 -10.74
N ALA A 150 17.84 18.97 -10.50
CA ALA A 150 18.52 18.76 -9.22
C ALA A 150 17.88 19.52 -8.04
N VAL A 151 17.09 20.55 -8.32
CA VAL A 151 16.41 21.37 -7.29
C VAL A 151 14.89 21.38 -7.42
N ALA A 152 14.34 20.74 -8.47
CA ALA A 152 12.90 20.74 -8.73
C ALA A 152 12.10 19.89 -7.74
N TYR A 153 12.75 18.92 -7.08
CA TYR A 153 12.14 18.10 -6.04
C TYR A 153 12.78 18.40 -4.69
N ASP A 154 11.98 18.91 -3.74
CA ASP A 154 12.38 19.06 -2.34
C ASP A 154 12.24 17.71 -1.63
N ASP A 155 13.37 17.05 -1.42
CA ASP A 155 13.45 15.70 -0.84
C ASP A 155 13.34 15.68 0.69
N ARG A 156 13.35 16.85 1.35
CA ARG A 156 13.41 16.97 2.81
C ARG A 156 12.31 16.23 3.55
N GLU A 157 11.06 16.35 3.10
CA GLU A 157 9.93 15.67 3.75
C GLU A 157 10.01 14.13 3.59
N LEU A 158 10.57 13.65 2.48
CA LEU A 158 10.76 12.22 2.27
C LEU A 158 11.97 11.73 3.09
N ARG A 159 13.02 12.54 3.19
CA ARG A 159 14.19 12.30 4.04
C ARG A 159 13.80 12.20 5.52
N GLU A 160 13.07 13.17 6.06
CA GLU A 160 12.55 13.16 7.44
C GLU A 160 11.67 11.92 7.70
N ARG A 161 10.88 11.51 6.72
CA ARG A 161 10.03 10.32 6.84
C ARG A 161 10.83 9.03 6.86
N LEU A 162 11.90 8.93 6.05
CA LEU A 162 12.83 7.80 6.09
C LEU A 162 13.49 7.73 7.46
N GLU A 163 13.98 8.85 7.99
CA GLU A 163 14.56 8.95 9.32
C GLU A 163 13.58 8.49 10.40
N VAL A 164 12.37 9.06 10.46
CA VAL A 164 11.35 8.66 11.46
C VAL A 164 10.91 7.19 11.32
N THR A 165 11.00 6.62 10.12
CA THR A 165 10.56 5.25 9.85
C THR A 165 11.63 4.21 10.18
N ILE A 166 12.89 4.52 9.87
CA ILE A 166 14.02 3.60 9.94
C ILE A 166 14.82 3.79 11.22
N ASP A 167 15.10 5.04 11.63
CA ASP A 167 15.86 5.37 12.83
C ASP A 167 14.98 5.29 14.09
N ILE A 168 14.69 4.04 14.47
CA ILE A 168 13.98 3.72 15.70
C ILE A 168 14.90 3.82 16.90
N THR A 169 14.47 4.54 17.93
CA THR A 169 15.20 4.62 19.21
C THR A 169 14.96 3.41 20.10
N ASP A 170 13.78 2.81 19.98
CA ASP A 170 13.37 1.61 20.73
C ASP A 170 13.75 0.33 19.99
N TYR A 171 13.97 -0.74 20.76
CA TYR A 171 14.24 -2.07 20.21
C TYR A 171 12.98 -2.67 19.55
N VAL A 172 13.15 -3.26 18.36
CA VAL A 172 12.12 -3.99 17.63
C VAL A 172 12.37 -5.48 17.74
N ASP A 173 11.50 -6.15 18.51
CA ASP A 173 11.45 -7.59 18.61
C ASP A 173 10.83 -8.24 17.35
N PHE A 174 10.96 -9.56 17.24
CA PHE A 174 10.44 -10.33 16.10
C PHE A 174 8.93 -10.15 15.87
N ASP A 175 8.13 -10.00 16.94
CA ASP A 175 6.67 -9.80 16.83
C ASP A 175 6.30 -8.40 16.28
N ALA A 176 7.18 -7.41 16.46
CA ALA A 176 7.05 -6.05 15.91
C ALA A 176 7.75 -5.88 14.54
N GLY A 177 8.63 -6.79 14.15
CA GLY A 177 9.42 -6.75 12.91
C GLY A 177 8.57 -6.57 11.66
N ASP A 178 7.50 -7.34 11.51
CA ASP A 178 6.57 -7.24 10.36
C ASP A 178 6.03 -5.81 10.15
N ARG A 179 5.76 -5.09 11.24
CA ARG A 179 5.26 -3.71 11.18
C ARG A 179 6.38 -2.77 10.77
N TYR A 180 7.55 -2.93 11.38
CA TYR A 180 8.73 -2.11 11.07
C TYR A 180 9.10 -2.21 9.59
N PHE A 181 9.36 -3.42 9.08
CA PHE A 181 9.76 -3.61 7.68
C PHE A 181 8.67 -3.20 6.69
N HIS A 182 7.39 -3.32 7.06
CA HIS A 182 6.32 -2.76 6.24
C HIS A 182 6.43 -1.24 6.07
N HIS A 183 6.80 -0.49 7.11
CA HIS A 183 6.98 0.95 7.00
C HIS A 183 8.21 1.30 6.20
N VAL A 184 9.34 0.64 6.47
CA VAL A 184 10.58 0.77 5.69
C VAL A 184 10.29 0.53 4.21
N GLY A 185 9.68 -0.61 3.88
CA GLY A 185 9.41 -0.98 2.49
C GLY A 185 8.46 -0.01 1.78
N ARG A 186 7.51 0.60 2.49
CA ARG A 186 6.61 1.63 1.90
C ARG A 186 7.33 2.93 1.61
N ALA A 187 8.28 3.31 2.47
CA ALA A 187 9.12 4.47 2.25
C ALA A 187 10.10 4.23 1.09
N LEU A 188 10.73 3.05 1.01
CA LEU A 188 11.56 2.64 -0.12
C LEU A 188 10.79 2.55 -1.44
N ASP A 189 9.54 2.06 -1.43
CA ASP A 189 8.66 2.12 -2.61
C ASP A 189 8.41 3.55 -3.11
N GLU A 190 8.38 4.53 -2.20
CA GLU A 190 8.23 5.93 -2.55
C GLU A 190 9.49 6.49 -3.22
N VAL A 191 10.67 6.13 -2.69
CA VAL A 191 11.97 6.44 -3.32
C VAL A 191 12.09 5.81 -4.70
N ALA A 192 11.66 4.55 -4.87
CA ALA A 192 11.68 3.88 -6.18
C ALA A 192 10.77 4.58 -7.21
N ARG A 193 9.55 4.96 -6.81
CA ARG A 193 8.61 5.72 -7.67
C ARG A 193 9.16 7.08 -8.09
N LEU A 194 9.98 7.70 -7.25
CA LEU A 194 10.61 8.97 -7.54
C LEU A 194 11.57 8.85 -8.74
N ALA A 195 12.36 7.76 -8.79
CA ALA A 195 13.22 7.44 -9.93
C ALA A 195 12.42 7.24 -11.22
N ASP A 196 11.34 6.43 -11.16
CA ASP A 196 10.44 6.18 -12.31
C ASP A 196 9.76 7.46 -12.83
N SER A 197 9.67 8.48 -11.98
CA SER A 197 9.03 9.75 -12.30
C SER A 197 9.98 10.81 -12.88
N GLY A 198 11.25 10.46 -13.07
CA GLY A 198 12.27 11.33 -13.68
C GLY A 198 13.16 12.07 -12.68
N PHE A 199 13.10 11.74 -11.40
CA PHE A 199 13.92 12.34 -10.33
C PHE A 199 14.98 11.35 -9.86
N ALA A 200 15.77 10.86 -10.80
CA ALA A 200 16.77 9.83 -10.56
C ALA A 200 17.84 10.26 -9.55
N ASP A 201 18.29 11.51 -9.57
CA ASP A 201 19.30 12.02 -8.63
C ASP A 201 18.78 12.01 -7.19
N ALA A 202 17.60 12.60 -6.96
CA ALA A 202 16.96 12.62 -5.65
C ALA A 202 16.70 11.20 -5.14
N ALA A 203 16.22 10.29 -6.00
CA ALA A 203 16.01 8.89 -5.63
C ALA A 203 17.33 8.18 -5.28
N THR A 204 18.43 8.49 -5.98
CA THR A 204 19.77 7.93 -5.70
C THR A 204 20.25 8.35 -4.31
N SER A 205 20.17 9.66 -4.00
CA SER A 205 20.57 10.21 -2.70
C SER A 205 19.69 9.71 -1.55
N LEU A 206 18.38 9.62 -1.74
CA LEU A 206 17.46 9.11 -0.72
C LEU A 206 17.63 7.60 -0.48
N ALA A 207 17.92 6.82 -1.52
CA ALA A 207 18.18 5.40 -1.37
C ALA A 207 19.50 5.12 -0.63
N GLU A 208 20.54 5.92 -0.90
CA GLU A 208 21.80 5.88 -0.16
C GLU A 208 21.59 6.25 1.31
N TYR A 209 20.86 7.32 1.59
CA TYR A 209 20.55 7.71 2.96
C TYR A 209 19.70 6.67 3.70
N ALA A 210 18.70 6.08 3.05
CA ALA A 210 17.90 5.01 3.64
C ALA A 210 18.76 3.78 3.99
N LYS A 211 19.73 3.43 3.14
CA LYS A 211 20.67 2.36 3.40
C LYS A 211 21.50 2.63 4.67
N GLU A 212 22.07 3.83 4.79
CA GLU A 212 22.84 4.23 5.98
C GLU A 212 22.01 4.09 7.26
N LEU A 213 20.77 4.57 7.25
CA LEU A 213 19.86 4.43 8.39
C LEU A 213 19.56 2.96 8.73
N LEU A 214 19.39 2.10 7.72
CA LEU A 214 19.13 0.68 7.92
C LEU A 214 20.35 -0.04 8.49
N GLU A 215 21.56 0.30 8.03
CA GLU A 215 22.81 -0.23 8.58
C GLU A 215 22.98 0.19 10.06
N ASP A 216 22.64 1.43 10.40
CA ASP A 216 22.68 1.94 11.78
C ASP A 216 21.62 1.28 12.69
N ALA A 217 20.54 0.73 12.12
CA ALA A 217 19.47 0.05 12.87
C ALA A 217 19.81 -1.38 13.29
N THR A 218 20.95 -1.94 12.85
CA THR A 218 21.33 -3.36 13.06
C THR A 218 21.29 -3.81 14.52
N ASP A 219 21.71 -2.96 15.46
CA ASP A 219 21.72 -3.31 16.89
C ASP A 219 20.33 -3.17 17.56
N ARG A 220 19.33 -2.62 16.86
CA ARG A 220 18.00 -2.31 17.41
C ARG A 220 16.89 -3.18 16.83
N VAL A 221 17.16 -3.97 15.80
CA VAL A 221 16.17 -4.85 15.15
C VAL A 221 16.60 -6.30 15.34
N GLU A 222 15.75 -7.12 15.97
CA GLU A 222 16.06 -8.53 16.23
C GLU A 222 16.17 -9.36 14.94
N ASP A 223 15.30 -9.08 13.96
CA ASP A 223 15.28 -9.78 12.68
C ASP A 223 16.36 -9.21 11.74
N SER A 224 17.57 -9.76 11.87
CA SER A 224 18.70 -9.38 11.02
C SER A 224 18.48 -9.74 9.55
N VAL A 225 17.73 -10.80 9.24
CA VAL A 225 17.48 -11.23 7.86
C VAL A 225 16.57 -10.24 7.15
N GLY A 226 15.46 -9.84 7.78
CA GLY A 226 14.57 -8.81 7.23
C GLY A 226 15.29 -7.47 7.04
N LEU A 227 16.24 -7.14 7.92
CA LEU A 227 17.03 -5.92 7.79
C LEU A 227 18.01 -6.00 6.60
N GLU A 228 18.71 -7.12 6.44
CA GLU A 228 19.58 -7.37 5.27
C GLU A 228 18.80 -7.29 3.95
N GLU A 229 17.56 -7.79 3.91
CA GLU A 229 16.68 -7.72 2.74
C GLU A 229 16.32 -6.27 2.37
N GLU A 230 15.96 -5.42 3.34
CA GLU A 230 15.64 -4.02 3.07
C GLU A 230 16.90 -3.19 2.73
N ILE A 231 18.07 -3.51 3.29
CA ILE A 231 19.37 -2.93 2.88
C ILE A 231 19.62 -3.25 1.40
N ALA A 232 19.51 -4.52 1.02
CA ALA A 232 19.71 -4.95 -0.36
C ALA A 232 18.72 -4.28 -1.32
N ARG A 233 17.48 -4.05 -0.88
CA ARG A 233 16.46 -3.32 -1.63
C ARG A 233 16.83 -1.84 -1.81
N ALA A 234 17.31 -1.17 -0.76
CA ALA A 234 17.79 0.21 -0.87
C ALA A 234 18.96 0.31 -1.88
N GLU A 235 19.89 -0.64 -1.88
CA GLU A 235 20.97 -0.74 -2.87
C GLU A 235 20.48 -0.99 -4.30
N GLU A 236 19.44 -1.82 -4.48
CA GLU A 236 18.81 -2.03 -5.78
C GLU A 236 18.20 -0.72 -6.32
N ILE A 237 17.45 -0.01 -5.48
CA ILE A 237 16.84 1.28 -5.83
C ILE A 237 17.93 2.29 -6.21
N HIS A 238 18.99 2.41 -5.40
CA HIS A 238 20.12 3.29 -5.68
C HIS A 238 20.73 2.98 -7.05
N ARG A 239 21.04 1.71 -7.33
CA ARG A 239 21.65 1.30 -8.62
C ARG A 239 20.71 1.54 -9.79
N ALA A 240 19.41 1.30 -9.62
CA ALA A 240 18.41 1.56 -10.65
C ALA A 240 18.32 3.06 -10.96
N ALA A 241 18.26 3.90 -9.93
CA ALA A 241 18.21 5.35 -10.05
C ALA A 241 19.49 5.94 -10.68
N ALA A 242 20.68 5.51 -10.23
CA ALA A 242 21.95 5.99 -10.78
C ALA A 242 22.11 5.70 -12.28
N ARG A 243 21.57 4.58 -12.77
CA ARG A 243 21.53 4.26 -14.22
C ARG A 243 20.60 5.18 -15.02
N LEU A 244 19.60 5.78 -14.38
CA LEU A 244 18.68 6.73 -15.00
C LEU A 244 19.25 8.16 -14.99
N SER A 245 20.02 8.51 -13.96
CA SER A 245 20.74 9.80 -13.83
C SER A 245 21.85 9.97 -14.86
N SER A 246 22.53 8.88 -15.22
CA SER A 246 23.66 8.87 -16.15
C SER A 246 23.30 8.93 -17.65
N ARG A 247 22.03 9.24 -17.99
CA ARG A 247 21.51 9.32 -19.37
C ARG A 247 21.14 10.74 -19.75
#